data_AF-A0A973UZQ3-F1
#
_entry.id   AF-A0A973UZQ3-F1
#
_cell.length_a   1.000
_cell.length_b   1.000
_cell.length_c   1.000
_cell.angle_alpha   90.00
_cell.angle_beta   90.00
_cell.angle_gamma   90.00
#
_symmetry.space_group_name_H-M   'P 1'
#
loop_
_entity.id
_entity.type
_entity.pdbx_description
1 polymer ?
#
loop_
_entity_poly.entity_id
_entity_poly.type
_entity_poly.pdbx_seq_one_letter_code
_entity_poly.pdbx_strand_id
1 'polypeptide(L)'
;MPAGSSPKRERQYKHIKDSAKKRGMSTDRAEEMAARTVNKERARHGESKTASKLSLTDMSSGERGGKRSHGGPKGRTKDQL
;
A
#
# COMPACT_ATOMS: atom_id res chain seq x y z
N MET A 1 -5.28 11.99 2.67
CA MET A 1 -5.93 10.65 2.63
C MET A 1 -7.06 10.68 1.61
N PRO A 2 -7.31 9.63 0.80
CA PRO A 2 -8.30 9.70 -0.26
C PRO A 2 -9.73 9.76 0.30
N ALA A 3 -10.56 10.62 -0.28
CA ALA A 3 -11.96 10.79 0.11
C ALA A 3 -12.77 9.48 -0.05
N GLY A 4 -13.79 9.30 0.79
CA GLY A 4 -14.68 8.12 0.79
C GLY A 4 -14.03 6.84 1.34
N SER A 5 -13.11 6.98 2.30
CA SER A 5 -12.45 5.84 2.95
C SER A 5 -13.27 5.37 4.15
N SER A 6 -13.40 4.06 4.36
CA SER A 6 -14.08 3.52 5.56
C SER A 6 -13.24 3.76 6.83
N PRO A 7 -13.85 3.73 8.04
CA PRO A 7 -13.11 3.90 9.30
C PRO A 7 -11.94 2.91 9.46
N LYS A 8 -12.05 1.72 8.86
CA LYS A 8 -10.96 0.73 8.82
C LYS A 8 -9.77 1.25 8.01
N ARG A 9 -10.02 1.82 6.83
CA ARG A 9 -8.96 2.37 5.96
C ARG A 9 -8.27 3.56 6.60
N GLU A 10 -9.03 4.42 7.30
CA GLU A 10 -8.47 5.55 8.05
C GLU A 10 -7.48 5.13 9.12
N ARG A 11 -7.80 4.11 9.90
CA ARG A 11 -6.86 3.55 10.89
C ARG A 11 -5.61 2.98 10.21
N GLN A 12 -5.77 2.24 9.12
CA GLN A 12 -4.62 1.69 8.37
C GLN A 12 -3.70 2.79 7.85
N TYR A 13 -4.26 3.87 7.27
CA TYR A 13 -3.47 5.01 6.81
C TYR A 13 -2.64 5.62 7.93
N LYS A 14 -3.27 5.89 9.08
CA LYS A 14 -2.58 6.46 10.25
C LYS A 14 -1.46 5.54 10.73
N HIS A 15 -1.73 4.24 10.89
CA HIS A 15 -0.73 3.26 11.31
C HIS A 15 0.47 3.18 10.35
N ILE A 16 0.23 3.18 9.04
CA ILE A 16 1.31 3.12 8.04
C ILE A 16 2.13 4.42 8.05
N LYS A 17 1.45 5.58 8.07
CA LYS A 17 2.10 6.90 8.14
C LYS A 17 2.99 6.99 9.38
N ASP A 18 2.48 6.62 10.54
CA ASP A 18 3.21 6.69 11.80
C ASP A 18 4.38 5.70 11.82
N SER A 19 4.19 4.48 11.29
CA SER A 19 5.26 3.50 11.17
C SER A 19 6.37 3.97 10.23
N ALA A 20 6.03 4.59 9.09
CA ALA A 20 7.00 5.14 8.15
C ALA A 20 7.79 6.31 8.77
N LYS A 21 7.11 7.21 9.48
CA LYS A 21 7.75 8.30 10.24
C LYS A 21 8.71 7.77 11.31
N LYS A 22 8.30 6.76 12.07
CA LYS A 22 9.15 6.11 13.09
C LYS A 22 10.41 5.47 12.51
N ARG A 23 10.41 5.09 11.23
CA ARG A 23 11.58 4.59 10.50
C ARG A 23 12.46 5.71 9.91
N GLY A 24 12.18 6.97 10.21
CA GLY A 24 12.96 8.12 9.74
C GLY A 24 12.56 8.65 8.35
N MET A 25 11.40 8.25 7.80
CA MET A 25 10.93 8.80 6.52
C MET A 25 10.35 10.20 6.70
N SER A 26 10.52 11.06 5.69
CA SER A 26 9.88 12.37 5.65
C SER A 26 8.36 12.26 5.72
N THR A 27 7.71 13.30 6.23
CA THR A 27 6.24 13.37 6.35
C THR A 27 5.56 13.09 5.02
N ASP A 28 6.04 13.71 3.95
CA ASP A 28 5.42 13.66 2.63
C ASP A 28 5.54 12.26 2.05
N ARG A 29 6.72 11.65 2.19
CA ARG A 29 6.96 10.27 1.75
C ARG A 29 6.14 9.27 2.56
N ALA A 30 6.00 9.48 3.87
CA ALA A 30 5.18 8.64 4.74
C ALA A 30 3.68 8.72 4.37
N GLU A 31 3.18 9.91 4.08
CA GLU A 31 1.81 10.13 3.61
C GLU A 31 1.54 9.48 2.25
N GLU A 32 2.48 9.65 1.32
CA GLU A 32 2.40 9.04 0.00
C GLU A 32 2.40 7.51 0.09
N MET A 33 3.28 6.93 0.93
CA MET A 33 3.32 5.49 1.18
C MET A 33 2.03 4.97 1.80
N ALA A 34 1.48 5.68 2.77
CA ALA A 34 0.22 5.32 3.41
C ALA A 34 -0.95 5.38 2.42
N ALA A 35 -1.04 6.45 1.61
CA ALA A 35 -2.07 6.61 0.59
C ALA A 35 -1.99 5.50 -0.47
N ARG A 36 -0.79 5.21 -1.00
CA ARG A 36 -0.59 4.16 -2.01
C ARG A 36 -0.97 2.79 -1.50
N THR A 37 -0.63 2.47 -0.26
CA THR A 37 -0.94 1.17 0.34
C THR A 37 -2.45 1.01 0.52
N VAL A 38 -3.12 2.01 1.10
CA VAL A 38 -4.58 1.98 1.32
C VAL A 38 -5.35 1.95 -0.01
N ASN A 39 -4.94 2.73 -1.01
CA ASN A 39 -5.58 2.70 -2.34
C ASN A 39 -5.51 1.32 -3.00
N LYS A 40 -4.37 0.63 -2.85
CA LYS A 40 -4.23 -0.73 -3.38
C LYS A 40 -5.16 -1.73 -2.70
N GLU A 41 -5.32 -1.62 -1.37
CA GLU A 41 -6.28 -2.46 -0.65
C GLU A 41 -7.73 -2.12 -1.02
N ARG A 42 -8.07 -0.83 -1.13
CA ARG A 42 -9.39 -0.40 -1.58
C ARG A 42 -9.73 -0.97 -2.96
N ALA A 43 -8.78 -0.90 -3.91
CA ALA A 43 -8.95 -1.47 -5.25
C ALA A 43 -9.22 -2.98 -5.20
N ARG A 44 -8.50 -3.73 -4.35
CA ARG A 44 -8.73 -5.17 -4.17
C ARG A 44 -10.07 -5.55 -3.60
N HIS A 45 -10.55 -4.77 -2.65
CA HIS A 45 -11.80 -5.03 -1.97
C HIS A 45 -13.01 -4.40 -2.69
N GLY A 46 -12.83 -3.82 -3.88
CA GLY A 46 -13.90 -3.15 -4.61
C GLY A 46 -14.37 -1.82 -3.98
N GLU A 47 -13.62 -1.29 -3.02
CA GLU A 47 -13.94 -0.03 -2.32
C GLU A 47 -13.43 1.22 -3.08
N SER A 48 -12.80 1.01 -4.24
CA SER A 48 -12.29 2.07 -5.12
C SER A 48 -13.08 2.10 -6.41
N LYS A 49 -13.45 3.30 -6.87
CA LYS A 49 -14.09 3.50 -8.19
C LYS A 49 -13.17 3.09 -9.34
N THR A 50 -11.86 3.18 -9.12
CA THR A 50 -10.81 2.85 -10.10
C THR A 50 -9.89 1.78 -9.55
N ALA A 51 -9.63 0.74 -10.33
CA ALA A 51 -8.70 -0.32 -9.97
C ALA A 51 -7.83 -0.68 -11.18
N SER A 52 -6.52 -0.80 -10.97
CA SER A 52 -5.64 -1.38 -11.99
C SER A 52 -5.81 -2.90 -12.03
N LYS A 53 -5.65 -3.50 -13.21
CA LYS A 53 -5.75 -4.97 -13.40
C LYS A 53 -4.88 -5.73 -12.39
N LEU A 54 -3.63 -5.29 -12.22
CA LEU A 54 -2.68 -5.86 -11.26
C LEU A 54 -3.10 -5.70 -9.79
N SER A 55 -3.86 -4.65 -9.46
CA SER A 55 -4.39 -4.54 -8.10
C SER A 55 -5.36 -5.68 -7.83
N LEU A 56 -6.15 -6.10 -8.81
CA LEU A 56 -7.18 -7.15 -8.70
C LEU A 56 -6.60 -8.56 -8.84
N THR A 57 -5.72 -8.80 -9.81
CA THR A 57 -5.27 -10.16 -10.19
C THR A 57 -4.02 -10.64 -9.46
N ASP A 58 -3.25 -9.73 -8.86
CA ASP A 58 -1.95 -10.05 -8.26
C ASP A 58 -2.07 -10.29 -6.74
N MET A 59 -1.12 -11.03 -6.16
CA MET A 59 -1.03 -11.38 -4.74
C MET A 59 -0.98 -10.17 -3.82
N SER A 60 -1.52 -10.32 -2.61
CA SER A 60 -1.64 -9.24 -1.63
C SER A 60 -0.30 -8.52 -1.36
N SER A 61 -0.33 -7.23 -0.97
CA SER A 61 0.91 -6.49 -0.67
C SER A 61 1.68 -7.12 0.50
N GLY A 62 0.95 -7.61 1.51
CA GLY A 62 1.53 -8.31 2.65
C GLY A 62 2.13 -9.66 2.28
N GLU A 63 1.39 -10.49 1.54
CA GLU A 63 1.87 -11.81 1.09
C GLU A 63 3.09 -11.70 0.19
N ARG A 64 3.11 -10.71 -0.71
CA ARG A 64 4.27 -10.43 -1.56
C ARG A 64 5.47 -9.97 -0.74
N GLY A 65 5.26 -9.13 0.27
CA GLY A 65 6.31 -8.68 1.17
C GLY A 65 6.95 -9.86 1.91
N GLY A 66 6.13 -10.75 2.47
CA GLY A 66 6.61 -11.96 3.16
C GLY A 66 7.33 -12.94 2.23
N LYS A 67 6.84 -13.14 1.01
CA LYS A 67 7.55 -13.95 -0.01
C LYS A 67 8.91 -13.37 -0.42
N ARG A 68 9.17 -12.08 -0.18
CA ARG A 68 10.39 -11.37 -0.61
C ARG A 68 11.32 -10.98 0.54
N SER A 69 10.93 -11.17 1.81
CA SER A 69 11.68 -10.68 2.97
C SER A 69 13.02 -11.40 3.24
N HIS A 70 13.29 -12.52 2.58
CA HIS A 70 14.50 -13.33 2.82
C HIS A 70 15.46 -13.45 1.63
N GLY A 71 15.23 -12.70 0.54
CA GLY A 71 15.99 -12.82 -0.71
C GLY A 71 16.91 -11.64 -1.07
N GLY A 72 17.12 -10.71 -0.13
CA GLY A 72 17.82 -9.45 -0.40
C GLY A 72 16.97 -8.43 -1.20
N PRO A 73 17.49 -7.20 -1.42
CA PRO A 73 16.77 -6.16 -2.13
C PRO A 73 16.54 -6.54 -3.60
N LYS A 74 15.29 -6.87 -3.97
CA LYS A 74 14.86 -7.03 -5.36
C LYS A 74 13.94 -5.89 -5.75
N GLY A 75 14.23 -5.23 -6.87
CA GLY A 75 13.44 -4.13 -7.42
C GLY A 75 12.03 -4.55 -7.86
N ARG A 76 11.26 -3.59 -8.39
CA ARG A 76 9.93 -3.87 -8.96
C ARG A 76 10.09 -4.69 -10.25
N THR A 77 9.20 -5.66 -10.47
CA THR A 77 9.17 -6.42 -11.74
C THR A 77 8.60 -5.55 -12.87
N LYS A 78 8.85 -5.89 -14.15
CA LYS A 78 8.27 -5.17 -15.30
C LYS A 78 6.75 -5.04 -15.19
N ASP A 79 6.07 -6.10 -14.75
CA ASP A 79 4.62 -6.10 -14.52
C ASP A 79 4.17 -5.24 -13.32
N GLN A 80 5.06 -4.49 -12.68
CA GLN A 80 4.76 -3.63 -11.53
C GLN A 80 5.04 -2.15 -11.80
N LEU A 81 5.50 -1.82 -13.00
CA LEU A 81 5.67 -0.46 -13.53
C LEU A 81 4.38 -0.03 -14.25
#